data_AF-A0A0N4Z1Q6-F1
#
_entry.id   AF-A0A0N4Z1Q6-F1
#
_cell.length_a   1.000
_cell.length_b   1.000
_cell.length_c   1.000
_cell.angle_alpha   90.00
_cell.angle_beta   90.00
_cell.angle_gamma   90.00
#
_symmetry.space_group_name_H-M   'P 1'
#
loop_
_entity.id
_entity.type
_entity.pdbx_description
1 polymer ?
#
loop_
_entity_poly.entity_id
_entity_poly.type
_entity_poly.pdbx_seq_one_letter_code
_entity_poly.pdbx_strand_id
1 'polypeptide(L)'
;MELSLLPDEALAHIMQFLDWHTLQNARLVSRKFFDVIESNNRHMQKPKVSVMHISSTNEENIGEQVRAVFVIKDNKITTSSNVSIQKRPKVISLNIIELKYLLRRMDLFLIDQLYINIRGNSEIFDILNMYITSKTVVNDLCIDIMNSPVFNSFMKFFTNLKRIHQIYFHNLCFGSQDIPTDISLPKIPMLKRFCISESKCTKFINSRMIGNLFINFPNINEVLFHSERCDFNLEIVNTIQRRQKYDERGACFHKNISLISFFTPNPDPIQEYDKYFKNNINYLLESYYGFPQNEISFLVASSLCSHCNKKDLISFAFIAKYRSACRDCTYHVNSMEVD
;
A
#
# COMPACT_ATOMS: atom_id res chain seq x y z
N MET A 1 16.36 47.20 -13.05
CA MET A 1 16.80 46.80 -11.69
C MET A 1 17.40 45.41 -11.81
N GLU A 2 18.69 45.26 -11.55
CA GLU A 2 19.35 43.95 -11.62
C GLU A 2 19.06 43.14 -10.36
N LEU A 3 18.20 42.12 -10.47
CA LEU A 3 17.85 41.23 -9.36
C LEU A 3 19.10 40.52 -8.79
N SER A 4 20.12 40.28 -9.60
CA SER A 4 21.39 39.68 -9.19
C SER A 4 22.16 40.47 -8.14
N LEU A 5 21.89 41.77 -7.98
CA LEU A 5 22.53 42.63 -6.98
C LEU A 5 21.92 42.50 -5.57
N LEU A 6 20.77 41.84 -5.45
CA LEU A 6 20.12 41.64 -4.16
C LEU A 6 20.90 40.63 -3.30
N PRO A 7 20.88 40.79 -1.95
CA PRO A 7 21.34 39.76 -1.03
C PRO A 7 20.58 38.44 -1.22
N ASP A 8 21.22 37.31 -0.90
CA ASP A 8 20.67 35.98 -1.09
C ASP A 8 19.38 35.76 -0.29
N GLU A 9 19.27 36.37 0.89
CA GLU A 9 18.08 36.31 1.75
C GLU A 9 16.89 37.01 1.09
N ALA A 10 17.13 38.17 0.46
CA ALA A 10 16.09 38.90 -0.25
C ALA A 10 15.64 38.13 -1.49
N LEU A 11 16.57 37.50 -2.23
CA LEU A 11 16.26 36.64 -3.35
C LEU A 11 15.45 35.41 -2.92
N ALA A 12 15.84 34.74 -1.84
CA ALA A 12 15.11 33.59 -1.31
C ALA A 12 13.67 33.97 -0.93
N HIS A 13 13.50 35.13 -0.28
CA HIS A 13 12.18 35.65 0.10
C HIS A 13 11.33 36.02 -1.13
N ILE A 14 11.92 36.51 -2.23
CA ILE A 14 11.18 36.73 -3.48
C ILE A 14 10.79 35.38 -4.11
N MET A 15 11.74 34.45 -4.18
CA MET A 15 11.57 33.16 -4.85
C MET A 15 10.54 32.24 -4.18
N GLN A 16 10.32 32.35 -2.86
CA GLN A 16 9.30 31.54 -2.15
C GLN A 16 7.87 31.78 -2.67
N PHE A 17 7.61 32.94 -3.30
CA PHE A 17 6.31 33.30 -3.88
C PHE A 17 6.14 32.81 -5.32
N LEU A 18 7.20 32.30 -5.95
CA LEU A 18 7.15 31.75 -7.29
C LEU A 18 6.60 30.32 -7.25
N ASP A 19 5.79 29.97 -8.25
CA ASP A 19 5.35 28.60 -8.42
C ASP A 19 6.52 27.68 -8.80
N TRP A 20 6.32 26.37 -8.65
CA TRP A 20 7.38 25.40 -8.85
C TRP A 20 7.94 25.38 -10.28
N HIS A 21 7.13 25.67 -11.31
CA HIS A 21 7.56 25.71 -12.70
C HIS A 21 8.41 26.95 -12.98
N THR A 22 7.98 28.11 -12.48
CA THR A 22 8.76 29.35 -12.52
C THR A 22 10.08 29.18 -11.78
N LEU A 23 10.09 28.48 -10.64
CA LEU A 23 11.33 28.13 -9.93
C LEU A 23 12.25 27.21 -10.73
N GLN A 24 11.74 26.31 -11.58
CA GLN A 24 12.61 25.52 -12.47
C GLN A 24 13.30 26.42 -13.50
N ASN A 25 12.53 27.32 -14.12
CA ASN A 25 13.09 28.25 -15.10
C ASN A 25 14.12 29.19 -14.44
N ALA A 26 13.84 29.71 -13.25
CA ALA A 26 14.74 30.60 -12.52
C ALA A 26 16.11 29.95 -12.22
N ARG A 27 16.13 28.65 -11.92
CA ARG A 27 17.38 27.87 -11.73
C ARG A 27 18.24 27.84 -13.00
N LEU A 28 17.64 27.90 -14.18
CA LEU A 28 18.34 27.88 -15.47
C LEU A 28 18.88 29.25 -15.88
N VAL A 29 18.42 30.34 -15.25
CA VAL A 29 18.81 31.72 -15.61
C VAL A 29 20.23 32.04 -15.16
N SER A 30 20.61 31.69 -13.93
CA SER A 30 21.95 31.98 -13.40
C SER A 30 22.35 31.03 -12.28
N ARG A 31 23.67 30.87 -12.08
CA ARG A 31 24.23 30.08 -10.98
C ARG A 31 23.80 30.61 -9.61
N LYS A 32 23.77 31.94 -9.42
CA LYS A 32 23.31 32.56 -8.17
C LYS A 32 21.87 32.15 -7.83
N PHE A 33 20.97 32.19 -8.82
CA PHE A 33 19.58 31.77 -8.60
C PHE A 33 19.49 30.28 -8.30
N PHE A 34 20.25 29.44 -9.01
CA PHE A 34 20.33 28.02 -8.71
C PHE A 34 20.74 27.78 -7.24
N ASP A 35 21.84 28.39 -6.80
CA ASP A 35 22.40 28.19 -5.46
C ASP A 35 21.46 28.68 -4.36
N VAL A 36 20.81 29.85 -4.55
CA VAL A 36 19.81 30.40 -3.60
C VAL A 36 18.61 29.47 -3.49
N ILE A 37 18.07 28.98 -4.62
CA ILE A 37 16.89 28.11 -4.63
C ILE A 37 17.21 26.76 -3.99
N GLU A 38 18.35 26.14 -4.32
CA GLU A 38 18.71 24.83 -3.78
C GLU A 38 19.01 24.88 -2.27
N SER A 39 19.71 25.93 -1.81
CA SER A 39 20.01 26.13 -0.38
C SER A 39 18.76 26.37 0.46
N ASN A 40 17.70 26.92 -0.16
CA ASN A 40 16.43 27.25 0.51
C ASN A 40 15.27 26.31 0.11
N ASN A 41 15.55 25.17 -0.52
CA ASN A 41 14.53 24.29 -1.13
C ASN A 41 13.41 23.84 -0.16
N ARG A 42 13.65 23.84 1.16
CA ARG A 42 12.62 23.54 2.17
C ARG A 42 11.48 24.57 2.24
N HIS A 43 11.76 25.81 1.85
CA HIS A 43 10.83 26.94 1.88
C HIS A 43 10.25 27.27 0.49
N MET A 44 10.75 26.61 -0.54
CA MET A 44 10.34 26.81 -1.92
C MET A 44 9.07 26.00 -2.23
N GLN A 45 8.24 26.51 -3.14
CA GLN A 45 7.12 25.75 -3.68
C GLN A 45 7.64 24.51 -4.41
N LYS A 46 7.02 23.36 -4.14
CA LYS A 46 7.40 22.06 -4.72
C LYS A 46 6.26 21.49 -5.56
N PRO A 47 6.56 20.73 -6.63
CA PRO A 47 5.56 19.98 -7.37
C PRO A 47 4.87 18.97 -6.44
N LYS A 48 3.54 18.95 -6.48
CA LYS A 48 2.71 18.01 -5.69
C LYS A 48 2.61 16.67 -6.41
N VAL A 49 2.97 15.58 -5.75
CA VAL A 49 2.93 14.24 -6.34
C VAL A 49 1.54 13.63 -6.15
N SER A 50 0.84 13.31 -7.25
CA SER A 50 -0.41 12.53 -7.20
C SER A 50 -0.12 11.03 -7.18
N VAL A 51 0.73 10.54 -8.08
CA VAL A 51 1.09 9.13 -8.17
C VAL A 51 2.61 8.98 -8.05
N MET A 52 3.05 8.02 -7.24
CA MET A 52 4.45 7.65 -7.07
C MET A 52 4.58 6.14 -7.21
N HIS A 53 5.36 5.69 -8.19
CA HIS A 53 5.73 4.29 -8.34
C HIS A 53 7.24 4.16 -8.20
N ILE A 54 7.70 3.33 -7.29
CA ILE A 54 9.12 3.05 -7.09
C ILE A 54 9.30 1.55 -7.14
N SER A 55 10.20 1.10 -8.02
CA SER A 55 10.58 -0.31 -8.10
C SER A 55 12.08 -0.47 -7.90
N SER A 56 12.49 -1.52 -7.20
CA SER A 56 13.89 -1.92 -7.09
C SER A 56 14.06 -3.39 -7.45
N THR A 57 15.09 -3.68 -8.24
CA THR A 57 15.48 -5.03 -8.62
C THR A 57 16.97 -5.21 -8.40
N ASN A 58 17.35 -6.26 -7.66
CA ASN A 58 18.74 -6.63 -7.46
C ASN A 58 19.10 -7.84 -8.33
N GLU A 59 20.09 -7.68 -9.20
CA GLU A 59 20.64 -8.76 -10.03
C GLU A 59 22.10 -9.03 -9.61
N GLU A 60 22.48 -10.31 -9.49
CA GLU A 60 23.76 -10.76 -8.90
C GLU A 60 25.03 -10.13 -9.51
N ASN A 61 24.94 -9.57 -10.72
CA ASN A 61 26.08 -8.96 -11.44
C ASN A 61 25.94 -7.45 -11.71
N ILE A 62 24.75 -6.86 -11.50
CA ILE A 62 24.49 -5.45 -11.82
C ILE A 62 24.30 -4.62 -10.55
N GLY A 63 24.00 -5.27 -9.42
CA GLY A 63 23.64 -4.59 -8.18
C GLY A 63 22.18 -4.12 -8.19
N GLU A 64 21.86 -3.21 -7.29
CA GLU A 64 20.51 -2.67 -7.17
C GLU A 64 20.20 -1.67 -8.30
N GLN A 65 19.19 -1.97 -9.11
CA GLN A 65 18.62 -1.02 -10.05
C GLN A 65 17.32 -0.47 -9.48
N VAL A 66 17.23 0.86 -9.42
CA VAL A 66 16.03 1.56 -8.96
C VAL A 66 15.36 2.26 -10.14
N ARG A 67 14.05 2.14 -10.23
CA ARG A 67 13.22 2.92 -11.15
C ARG A 67 12.18 3.67 -10.35
N ALA A 68 11.95 4.93 -10.71
CA ALA A 68 10.88 5.70 -10.10
C ALA A 68 10.11 6.48 -11.17
N VAL A 69 8.79 6.54 -10.98
CA VAL A 69 7.85 7.29 -11.80
C VAL A 69 7.03 8.17 -10.88
N PHE A 70 6.94 9.45 -11.22
CA PHE A 70 6.18 10.45 -10.48
C PHE A 70 5.19 11.14 -11.41
N VAL A 71 3.92 11.20 -11.02
CA VAL A 71 2.88 11.98 -11.69
C VAL A 71 2.60 13.20 -10.84
N ILE A 72 2.85 14.39 -11.40
CA ILE A 72 2.67 15.66 -10.71
C ILE A 72 1.23 16.18 -10.93
N LYS A 73 0.59 16.62 -9.85
CA LYS A 73 -0.71 17.27 -9.86
C LYS A 73 -0.53 18.75 -10.14
N ASP A 74 -0.75 19.17 -11.39
CA ASP A 74 -0.86 20.57 -11.74
C ASP A 74 -2.34 20.95 -11.89
N ASN A 75 -2.76 22.00 -11.19
CA ASN A 75 -4.13 22.51 -11.27
C ASN A 75 -4.41 23.30 -12.57
N LYS A 76 -3.44 23.39 -13.51
CA LYS A 76 -3.58 24.20 -14.74
C LYS A 76 -3.28 23.49 -16.06
N ILE A 77 -2.54 22.39 -16.08
CA ILE A 77 -2.28 21.52 -17.25
C ILE A 77 -1.58 20.27 -16.67
N THR A 78 -1.89 19.06 -17.13
CA THR A 78 -1.15 17.85 -16.73
C THR A 78 0.28 17.90 -17.28
N THR A 79 1.17 18.63 -16.61
CA THR A 79 2.56 18.80 -17.04
C THR A 79 3.42 17.73 -16.37
N SER A 80 3.66 16.63 -17.09
CA SER A 80 4.81 15.76 -16.84
C SER A 80 6.07 16.62 -16.95
N SER A 81 6.83 16.79 -15.87
CA SER A 81 8.06 17.58 -15.90
C SER A 81 8.98 17.13 -17.04
N ASN A 82 9.54 18.10 -17.76
CA ASN A 82 10.33 17.97 -18.99
C ASN A 82 11.51 16.98 -18.90
N VAL A 83 11.18 15.71 -19.00
CA VAL A 83 11.89 14.80 -19.88
C VAL A 83 10.93 14.45 -21.01
N SER A 84 10.91 15.28 -22.07
CA SER A 84 10.06 15.21 -23.27
C SER A 84 8.64 14.65 -23.07
N ILE A 85 7.64 15.54 -23.18
CA ILE A 85 6.22 15.21 -23.27
C ILE A 85 5.99 14.17 -24.38
N GLN A 86 5.95 12.90 -24.00
CA GLN A 86 5.14 11.88 -24.65
C GLN A 86 4.10 11.44 -23.62
N LYS A 87 2.92 11.05 -24.08
CA LYS A 87 1.79 10.54 -23.27
C LYS A 87 2.09 9.25 -22.50
N ARG A 88 3.37 8.91 -22.32
CA ARG A 88 3.88 7.74 -21.63
C ARG A 88 4.78 8.21 -20.49
N PRO A 89 4.60 7.71 -19.26
CA PRO A 89 5.49 8.02 -18.16
C PRO A 89 6.91 7.60 -18.55
N LYS A 90 7.85 8.54 -18.55
CA LYS A 90 9.24 8.20 -18.81
C LYS A 90 9.80 7.45 -17.61
N VAL A 91 10.09 6.16 -17.81
CA VAL A 91 10.81 5.35 -16.83
C VAL A 91 12.25 5.85 -16.77
N ILE A 92 12.67 6.35 -15.61
CA ILE A 92 14.05 6.76 -15.38
C ILE A 92 14.69 5.68 -14.52
N SER A 93 15.73 5.03 -15.04
CA SER A 93 16.66 4.25 -14.21
C SER A 93 17.46 5.24 -13.39
N LEU A 94 17.40 5.11 -12.07
CA LEU A 94 17.99 6.03 -11.12
C LEU A 94 18.99 5.27 -10.25
N ASN A 95 20.08 5.93 -9.88
CA ASN A 95 20.80 5.52 -8.68
C ASN A 95 20.12 6.08 -7.42
N ILE A 96 20.53 5.58 -6.26
CA ILE A 96 19.97 5.99 -4.96
C ILE A 96 20.12 7.49 -4.68
N ILE A 97 21.22 8.11 -5.13
CA ILE A 97 21.48 9.55 -4.91
C ILE A 97 20.48 10.38 -5.71
N GLU A 98 20.20 10.00 -6.95
CA GLU A 98 19.21 10.66 -7.81
C GLU A 98 17.80 10.52 -7.26
N LEU A 99 17.43 9.33 -6.74
CA LEU A 99 16.13 9.15 -6.07
C LEU A 99 16.00 10.08 -4.85
N LYS A 100 17.01 10.13 -3.97
CA LYS A 100 17.04 11.04 -2.82
C LYS A 100 16.91 12.51 -3.25
N TYR A 101 17.59 12.88 -4.33
CA TYR A 101 17.53 14.22 -4.90
C TYR A 101 16.12 14.58 -5.37
N LEU A 102 15.45 13.67 -6.10
CA LEU A 102 14.07 13.88 -6.57
C LEU A 102 13.08 13.99 -5.41
N LEU A 103 13.12 13.05 -4.47
CA LEU A 103 12.20 13.04 -3.31
C LEU A 103 12.33 14.31 -2.47
N ARG A 104 13.55 14.83 -2.28
CA ARG A 104 13.79 16.10 -1.56
C ARG A 104 13.08 17.30 -2.21
N ARG A 105 12.89 17.27 -3.52
CA ARG A 105 12.34 18.38 -4.32
C ARG A 105 10.85 18.24 -4.59
N MET A 106 10.19 17.20 -4.07
CA MET A 106 8.76 16.97 -4.24
C MET A 106 7.96 17.30 -2.97
N ASP A 107 6.71 17.68 -3.15
CA ASP A 107 5.72 17.71 -2.07
C ASP A 107 5.02 16.35 -1.99
N LEU A 108 5.33 15.62 -0.92
CA LEU A 108 4.83 14.29 -0.59
C LEU A 108 3.79 14.33 0.54
N PHE A 109 3.17 15.49 0.78
CA PHE A 109 2.18 15.63 1.85
C PHE A 109 0.91 14.83 1.57
N LEU A 110 0.43 14.84 0.33
CA LEU A 110 -0.75 14.12 -0.11
C LEU A 110 -0.44 13.37 -1.40
N ILE A 111 -0.44 12.05 -1.34
CA ILE A 111 -0.21 11.15 -2.47
C ILE A 111 -1.51 10.39 -2.71
N ASP A 112 -2.06 10.47 -3.92
CA ASP A 112 -3.25 9.72 -4.28
C ASP A 112 -2.91 8.23 -4.38
N GLN A 113 -1.82 7.87 -5.06
CA GLN A 113 -1.40 6.46 -5.18
C GLN A 113 0.11 6.29 -4.99
N LEU A 114 0.49 5.37 -4.11
CA LEU A 114 1.87 4.99 -3.84
C LEU A 114 2.07 3.50 -4.10
N TYR A 115 2.84 3.18 -5.13
CA TYR A 115 3.23 1.82 -5.50
C TYR A 115 4.71 1.61 -5.18
N ILE A 116 5.02 0.53 -4.48
CA ILE A 116 6.39 0.13 -4.14
C ILE A 116 6.56 -1.33 -4.52
N ASN A 117 7.50 -1.63 -5.42
CA ASN A 117 7.84 -3.00 -5.81
C ASN A 117 9.31 -3.27 -5.48
N ILE A 118 9.61 -4.29 -4.70
CA ILE A 118 10.98 -4.60 -4.30
C ILE A 118 11.29 -6.05 -4.62
N ARG A 119 12.40 -6.28 -5.32
CA ARG A 119 12.91 -7.62 -5.62
C ARG A 119 14.40 -7.73 -5.27
N GLY A 120 14.74 -8.67 -4.38
CA GLY A 120 16.11 -8.82 -3.88
C GLY A 120 16.52 -7.72 -2.90
N ASN A 121 17.82 -7.56 -2.64
CA ASN A 121 18.31 -6.56 -1.67
C ASN A 121 18.00 -5.13 -2.12
N SER A 122 17.44 -4.31 -1.21
CA SER A 122 17.05 -2.95 -1.54
C SER A 122 17.09 -1.99 -0.36
N GLU A 123 17.46 -0.74 -0.62
CA GLU A 123 17.44 0.38 0.35
C GLU A 123 16.19 1.27 0.24
N ILE A 124 15.21 0.93 -0.60
CA ILE A 124 14.07 1.81 -0.91
C ILE A 124 13.28 2.22 0.33
N PHE A 125 12.98 1.30 1.25
CA PHE A 125 12.26 1.66 2.47
C PHE A 125 13.09 2.56 3.40
N ASP A 126 14.40 2.38 3.48
CA ASP A 126 15.28 3.26 4.27
C ASP A 126 15.31 4.67 3.69
N ILE A 127 15.32 4.79 2.37
CA ILE A 127 15.20 6.07 1.68
C ILE A 127 13.84 6.72 1.97
N LEU A 128 12.76 5.99 1.75
CA LEU A 128 11.40 6.51 1.95
C LEU A 128 11.15 6.91 3.41
N ASN A 129 11.73 6.21 4.38
CA ASN A 129 11.66 6.56 5.80
C ASN A 129 12.21 7.96 6.13
N MET A 130 13.06 8.54 5.28
CA MET A 130 13.58 9.91 5.47
C MET A 130 12.63 11.00 4.98
N TYR A 131 11.75 10.68 4.03
CA TYR A 131 10.92 11.68 3.33
C TYR A 131 9.42 11.52 3.64
N ILE A 132 8.96 10.29 3.87
CA ILE A 132 7.59 9.96 4.23
C ILE A 132 7.45 10.05 5.74
N THR A 133 6.53 10.88 6.20
CA THR A 133 6.33 11.16 7.62
C THR A 133 4.92 10.80 8.07
N SER A 134 4.66 10.85 9.37
CA SER A 134 3.30 10.69 9.92
C SER A 134 2.28 11.73 9.48
N LYS A 135 2.74 12.83 8.87
CA LYS A 135 1.87 13.84 8.26
C LYS A 135 1.45 13.47 6.83
N THR A 136 2.22 12.63 6.15
CA THR A 136 1.92 12.17 4.79
C THR A 136 0.59 11.41 4.76
N VAL A 137 -0.27 11.81 3.84
CA VAL A 137 -1.55 11.17 3.56
C VAL A 137 -1.42 10.40 2.27
N VAL A 138 -1.76 9.11 2.31
CA VAL A 138 -1.77 8.24 1.14
C VAL A 138 -3.19 7.72 0.95
N ASN A 139 -3.81 7.90 -0.23
CA ASN A 139 -5.12 7.29 -0.46
C ASN A 139 -4.94 5.79 -0.69
N ASP A 140 -4.14 5.41 -1.68
CA ASP A 140 -3.91 4.00 -2.03
C ASP A 140 -2.43 3.65 -1.89
N LEU A 141 -2.12 2.73 -0.97
CA LEU A 141 -0.78 2.18 -0.78
C LEU A 141 -0.74 0.75 -1.33
N CYS A 142 0.10 0.51 -2.32
CA CYS A 142 0.39 -0.80 -2.86
C CYS A 142 1.85 -1.16 -2.63
N ILE A 143 2.12 -2.30 -2.00
CA ILE A 143 3.47 -2.78 -1.74
C ILE A 143 3.59 -4.23 -2.22
N ASP A 144 4.55 -4.49 -3.08
CA ASP A 144 4.96 -5.84 -3.51
C ASP A 144 6.42 -6.07 -3.10
N ILE A 145 6.71 -7.17 -2.40
CA ILE A 145 8.05 -7.49 -1.90
C ILE A 145 8.37 -8.94 -2.25
N MET A 146 9.28 -9.16 -3.19
CA MET A 146 9.67 -10.47 -3.67
C MET A 146 11.10 -10.81 -3.25
N ASN A 147 11.25 -11.79 -2.36
CA ASN A 147 12.54 -12.33 -1.89
C ASN A 147 13.53 -11.24 -1.46
N SER A 148 13.12 -10.37 -0.53
CA SER A 148 13.89 -9.19 -0.13
C SER A 148 13.99 -9.03 1.39
N PRO A 149 15.20 -8.99 2.00
CA PRO A 149 15.37 -8.93 3.45
C PRO A 149 15.17 -7.51 4.02
N VAL A 150 14.01 -6.90 3.74
CA VAL A 150 13.69 -5.50 4.09
C VAL A 150 12.65 -5.37 5.20
N PHE A 151 12.38 -6.44 5.98
CA PHE A 151 11.28 -6.43 6.96
C PHE A 151 11.37 -5.28 7.96
N ASN A 152 12.56 -5.02 8.53
CA ASN A 152 12.73 -3.98 9.55
C ASN A 152 12.50 -2.57 8.99
N SER A 153 13.05 -2.26 7.81
CA SER A 153 12.88 -0.96 7.16
C SER A 153 11.45 -0.78 6.64
N PHE A 154 10.83 -1.85 6.12
CA PHE A 154 9.41 -1.92 5.80
C PHE A 154 8.53 -1.62 7.01
N MET A 155 8.75 -2.27 8.15
CA MET A 155 7.94 -2.06 9.35
C MET A 155 8.09 -0.65 9.91
N LYS A 156 9.31 -0.08 9.86
CA LYS A 156 9.55 1.32 10.21
C LYS A 156 8.79 2.27 9.28
N PHE A 157 8.84 2.02 7.98
CA PHE A 157 8.10 2.78 6.97
C PHE A 157 6.59 2.72 7.21
N PHE A 158 6.06 1.52 7.44
CA PHE A 158 4.65 1.34 7.68
C PHE A 158 4.19 1.99 8.98
N THR A 159 5.01 1.97 10.04
CA THR A 159 4.74 2.66 11.31
C THR A 159 4.69 4.18 11.16
N ASN A 160 5.44 4.74 10.21
CA ASN A 160 5.41 6.17 9.90
C ASN A 160 4.10 6.57 9.20
N LEU A 161 3.43 5.67 8.48
CA LEU A 161 2.21 5.98 7.74
C LEU A 161 0.94 5.82 8.60
N LYS A 162 0.52 6.92 9.23
CA LYS A 162 -0.68 6.93 10.09
C LYS A 162 -1.97 7.33 9.37
N ARG A 163 -1.88 7.82 8.14
CA ARG A 163 -2.99 8.41 7.39
C ARG A 163 -3.12 7.76 6.01
N ILE A 164 -3.52 6.49 6.02
CA ILE A 164 -3.76 5.70 4.81
C ILE A 164 -5.24 5.35 4.70
N HIS A 165 -5.83 5.43 3.49
CA HIS A 165 -7.23 5.01 3.26
C HIS A 165 -7.34 3.55 2.81
N GLN A 166 -6.45 3.09 1.94
CA GLN A 166 -6.45 1.74 1.39
C GLN A 166 -5.03 1.17 1.36
N ILE A 167 -4.89 -0.09 1.75
CA ILE A 167 -3.63 -0.81 1.72
C ILE A 167 -3.79 -2.10 0.94
N TYR A 168 -2.83 -2.35 0.07
CA TYR A 168 -2.69 -3.54 -0.74
C TYR A 168 -1.27 -4.07 -0.60
N PHE A 169 -1.10 -5.12 0.19
CA PHE A 169 0.16 -5.85 0.30
C PHE A 169 0.10 -7.08 -0.60
N HIS A 170 1.06 -7.18 -1.51
CA HIS A 170 1.18 -8.22 -2.51
C HIS A 170 2.46 -9.02 -2.30
N ASN A 171 2.33 -10.32 -2.50
CA ASN A 171 3.41 -11.32 -2.48
C ASN A 171 4.45 -11.13 -1.38
N LEU A 172 4.10 -10.62 -0.19
CA LEU A 172 5.08 -10.27 0.83
C LEU A 172 6.02 -11.47 1.04
N CYS A 173 7.29 -11.26 0.74
CA CYS A 173 8.31 -12.30 0.76
C CYS A 173 9.64 -11.71 1.20
N PHE A 174 9.93 -11.80 2.49
CA PHE A 174 11.10 -11.17 3.09
C PHE A 174 12.40 -11.99 2.95
N GLY A 175 12.44 -12.90 1.95
CA GLY A 175 13.55 -13.82 1.72
C GLY A 175 13.79 -14.74 2.91
N SER A 176 15.04 -14.88 3.32
CA SER A 176 15.46 -15.71 4.48
C SER A 176 15.38 -14.99 5.82
N GLN A 177 14.78 -13.79 5.88
CA GLN A 177 14.69 -13.03 7.12
C GLN A 177 13.68 -13.65 8.09
N ASP A 178 14.09 -13.84 9.35
CA ASP A 178 13.18 -14.28 10.40
C ASP A 178 12.16 -13.19 10.73
N ILE A 179 10.89 -13.55 10.60
CA ILE A 179 9.75 -12.67 10.85
C ILE A 179 9.17 -13.00 12.23
N PRO A 180 9.13 -12.04 13.17
CA PRO A 180 8.56 -12.30 14.49
C PRO A 180 7.12 -12.81 14.38
N THR A 181 6.77 -13.82 15.17
CA THR A 181 5.44 -14.46 15.11
C THR A 181 4.36 -13.62 15.76
N ASP A 182 4.73 -12.59 16.53
CA ASP A 182 3.84 -11.75 17.33
C ASP A 182 3.76 -10.30 16.82
N ILE A 183 3.98 -10.08 15.51
CA ILE A 183 3.89 -8.74 14.92
C ILE A 183 2.46 -8.21 15.01
N SER A 184 2.33 -6.95 15.42
CA SER A 184 1.10 -6.16 15.28
C SER A 184 1.33 -5.03 14.28
N LEU A 185 0.32 -4.77 13.44
CA LEU A 185 0.31 -3.58 12.60
C LEU A 185 0.09 -2.32 13.44
N PRO A 186 0.63 -1.15 13.03
CA PRO A 186 0.33 0.13 13.65
C PRO A 186 -1.15 0.49 13.54
N LYS A 187 -1.61 1.38 14.43
CA LYS A 187 -2.98 1.91 14.38
C LYS A 187 -3.12 2.90 13.23
N ILE A 188 -4.08 2.66 12.34
CA ILE A 188 -4.39 3.52 11.18
C ILE A 188 -5.91 3.78 11.18
N PRO A 189 -6.37 4.82 11.89
CA PRO A 189 -7.80 5.09 12.06
C PRO A 189 -8.54 5.37 10.75
N MET A 190 -7.84 5.86 9.72
CA MET A 190 -8.45 6.24 8.43
C MET A 190 -8.61 5.07 7.45
N LEU A 191 -8.07 3.90 7.79
CA LEU A 191 -8.05 2.76 6.89
C LEU A 191 -9.46 2.21 6.67
N LYS A 192 -9.88 2.16 5.41
CA LYS A 192 -11.19 1.64 4.97
C LYS A 192 -11.07 0.25 4.35
N ARG A 193 -9.95 -0.04 3.70
CA ARG A 193 -9.70 -1.32 3.02
C ARG A 193 -8.29 -1.82 3.32
N PHE A 194 -8.19 -3.09 3.70
CA PHE A 194 -6.91 -3.77 3.93
C PHE A 194 -6.90 -5.08 3.15
N CYS A 195 -6.05 -5.16 2.14
CA CYS A 195 -5.76 -6.38 1.41
C CYS A 195 -4.33 -6.80 1.70
N ILE A 196 -4.15 -8.06 2.07
CA ILE A 196 -2.83 -8.63 2.29
C ILE A 196 -2.73 -10.01 1.67
N SER A 197 -1.66 -10.20 0.91
CA SER A 197 -1.27 -11.43 0.27
C SER A 197 0.16 -11.75 0.67
N GLU A 198 0.34 -12.83 1.43
CA GLU A 198 1.67 -13.39 1.70
C GLU A 198 1.98 -14.55 0.77
N SER A 199 3.26 -14.72 0.44
CA SER A 199 3.74 -15.89 -0.31
C SER A 199 4.06 -17.05 0.65
N LYS A 200 4.28 -18.26 0.12
CA LYS A 200 4.79 -19.42 0.88
C LYS A 200 6.11 -19.16 1.63
N CYS A 201 6.88 -18.17 1.20
CA CYS A 201 8.20 -17.90 1.75
C CYS A 201 8.16 -17.17 3.10
N THR A 202 7.00 -16.63 3.51
CA THR A 202 6.89 -15.85 4.75
C THR A 202 5.68 -16.26 5.58
N LYS A 203 5.70 -15.89 6.86
CA LYS A 203 4.60 -16.06 7.83
C LYS A 203 4.27 -14.71 8.44
N PHE A 204 4.02 -13.72 7.59
CA PHE A 204 3.81 -12.35 8.02
C PHE A 204 2.44 -12.19 8.68
N ILE A 205 1.41 -12.85 8.15
CA ILE A 205 0.09 -12.84 8.76
C ILE A 205 0.05 -13.82 9.93
N ASN A 206 -0.30 -13.32 11.11
CA ASN A 206 -0.31 -14.08 12.37
C ASN A 206 -1.55 -13.77 13.23
N SER A 207 -1.80 -14.58 14.27
CA SER A 207 -2.96 -14.43 15.17
C SER A 207 -3.05 -13.06 15.82
N ARG A 208 -1.91 -12.50 16.25
CA ARG A 208 -1.88 -11.22 16.96
C ARG A 208 -2.32 -10.09 16.05
N MET A 209 -1.84 -10.10 14.80
CA MET A 209 -2.26 -9.15 13.77
C MET A 209 -3.77 -9.23 13.52
N ILE A 210 -4.31 -10.43 13.36
CA ILE A 210 -5.75 -10.65 13.12
C ILE A 210 -6.58 -10.23 14.34
N GLY A 211 -6.15 -10.64 15.54
CA GLY A 211 -6.81 -10.29 16.80
C GLY A 211 -6.87 -8.79 17.03
N ASN A 212 -5.82 -8.06 16.64
CA ASN A 212 -5.75 -6.61 16.78
C ASN A 212 -6.29 -5.84 15.58
N LEU A 213 -6.66 -6.50 14.48
CA LEU A 213 -6.95 -5.85 13.20
C LEU A 213 -7.95 -4.69 13.33
N PHE A 214 -9.13 -4.93 13.89
CA PHE A 214 -10.14 -3.87 14.02
C PHE A 214 -9.93 -2.95 15.23
N ILE A 215 -9.01 -3.29 16.15
CA ILE A 215 -8.54 -2.33 17.16
C ILE A 215 -7.64 -1.30 16.48
N ASN A 216 -6.79 -1.77 15.58
CA ASN A 216 -5.84 -0.93 14.85
C ASN A 216 -6.52 -0.16 13.72
N PHE A 217 -7.57 -0.73 13.11
CA PHE A 217 -8.30 -0.19 11.97
C PHE A 217 -9.80 -0.06 12.27
N PRO A 218 -10.22 0.84 13.16
CA PRO A 218 -11.62 0.94 13.62
C PRO A 218 -12.62 1.26 12.50
N ASN A 219 -12.19 1.94 11.43
CA ASN A 219 -13.05 2.33 10.31
C ASN A 219 -12.96 1.40 9.09
N ILE A 220 -12.35 0.23 9.25
CA ILE A 220 -12.23 -0.72 8.16
C ILE A 220 -13.61 -1.26 7.76
N ASN A 221 -13.83 -1.35 6.46
CA ASN A 221 -15.05 -1.84 5.84
C ASN A 221 -14.81 -3.13 5.07
N GLU A 222 -13.58 -3.33 4.61
CA GLU A 222 -13.20 -4.49 3.83
C GLU A 222 -11.81 -4.95 4.24
N VAL A 223 -11.73 -6.24 4.51
CA VAL A 223 -10.49 -6.95 4.80
C VAL A 223 -10.42 -8.10 3.82
N LEU A 224 -9.25 -8.27 3.21
CA LEU A 224 -8.96 -9.36 2.31
C LEU A 224 -7.66 -10.00 2.73
N PHE A 225 -7.73 -11.26 3.17
CA PHE A 225 -6.56 -12.05 3.48
C PHE A 225 -6.33 -13.08 2.38
N HIS A 226 -5.09 -13.20 1.96
CA HIS A 226 -4.59 -14.24 1.08
C HIS A 226 -3.30 -14.84 1.67
N SER A 227 -3.30 -16.14 1.88
CA SER A 227 -2.14 -16.91 2.29
C SER A 227 -2.16 -18.27 1.59
N GLU A 228 -0.98 -18.75 1.19
CA GLU A 228 -0.80 -20.10 0.65
C GLU A 228 -0.63 -21.16 1.74
N ARG A 229 -0.86 -20.82 3.02
CA ARG A 229 -0.80 -21.74 4.16
C ARG A 229 -2.12 -22.50 4.36
N CYS A 230 -2.05 -23.82 4.56
CA CYS A 230 -3.22 -24.70 4.67
C CYS A 230 -4.05 -24.51 5.96
N ASP A 231 -3.44 -24.03 7.05
CA ASP A 231 -4.04 -23.92 8.40
C ASP A 231 -4.58 -22.51 8.73
N PHE A 232 -4.17 -21.51 7.94
CA PHE A 232 -4.37 -20.10 8.20
C PHE A 232 -5.85 -19.68 8.32
N ASN A 233 -6.71 -20.21 7.45
CA ASN A 233 -8.12 -19.81 7.40
C ASN A 233 -8.89 -20.15 8.69
N LEU A 234 -8.60 -21.29 9.34
CA LEU A 234 -9.36 -21.72 10.53
C LEU A 234 -9.08 -20.81 11.74
N GLU A 235 -7.80 -20.46 11.96
CA GLU A 235 -7.38 -19.55 13.03
C GLU A 235 -7.99 -18.16 12.86
N ILE A 236 -8.02 -17.65 11.62
CA ILE A 236 -8.67 -16.38 11.29
C ILE A 236 -10.16 -16.44 11.61
N VAL A 237 -10.86 -17.45 11.10
CA VAL A 237 -12.31 -17.58 11.28
C VAL A 237 -12.66 -17.63 12.76
N ASN A 238 -11.96 -18.45 13.54
CA ASN A 238 -12.16 -18.53 14.98
C ASN A 238 -11.91 -17.18 15.68
N THR A 239 -10.93 -16.40 15.19
CA THR A 239 -10.64 -15.08 15.74
C THR A 239 -11.71 -14.06 15.38
N ILE A 240 -12.24 -14.10 14.14
CA ILE A 240 -13.36 -13.26 13.70
C ILE A 240 -14.62 -13.59 14.50
N GLN A 241 -14.99 -14.88 14.59
CA GLN A 241 -16.17 -15.34 15.31
C GLN A 241 -16.14 -14.95 16.79
N ARG A 242 -14.99 -15.07 17.46
CA ARG A 242 -14.82 -14.62 18.86
C ARG A 242 -15.07 -13.12 19.00
N ARG A 243 -14.60 -12.32 18.04
CA ARG A 243 -14.72 -10.86 18.06
C ARG A 243 -16.14 -10.37 17.77
N GLN A 244 -16.84 -11.01 16.83
CA GLN A 244 -18.24 -10.67 16.52
C GLN A 244 -19.17 -10.99 17.71
N LYS A 245 -18.79 -11.91 18.60
CA LYS A 245 -19.59 -12.27 19.78
C LYS A 245 -19.67 -11.14 20.82
N TYR A 246 -18.59 -10.40 21.11
CA TYR A 246 -18.57 -9.36 22.16
C TYR A 246 -17.42 -8.33 21.99
N ASP A 247 -17.69 -7.05 22.29
CA ASP A 247 -16.68 -6.12 22.81
C ASP A 247 -16.80 -6.05 24.35
N GLU A 248 -15.69 -5.80 25.05
CA GLU A 248 -15.61 -5.76 26.53
C GLU A 248 -16.48 -4.67 27.18
N ARG A 249 -17.09 -3.79 26.39
CA ARG A 249 -17.90 -2.65 26.78
C ARG A 249 -19.38 -2.82 26.39
N GLY A 250 -19.76 -3.99 25.88
CA GLY A 250 -21.14 -4.29 25.44
C GLY A 250 -21.53 -3.68 24.10
N ALA A 251 -20.58 -3.13 23.34
CA ALA A 251 -20.86 -2.62 21.99
C ALA A 251 -20.85 -3.76 20.96
N CYS A 252 -21.91 -3.79 20.15
CA CYS A 252 -22.10 -4.71 19.03
C CYS A 252 -21.13 -4.41 17.88
N PHE A 253 -20.35 -5.40 17.41
CA PHE A 253 -19.38 -5.24 16.32
C PHE A 253 -19.78 -6.01 15.07
N HIS A 254 -20.42 -5.32 14.11
CA HIS A 254 -20.95 -5.92 12.88
C HIS A 254 -20.22 -5.44 11.64
N LYS A 255 -19.04 -6.02 11.38
CA LYS A 255 -18.28 -5.77 10.16
C LYS A 255 -18.24 -7.01 9.29
N ASN A 256 -18.49 -6.82 8.00
CA ASN A 256 -18.37 -7.85 6.99
C ASN A 256 -16.89 -8.10 6.71
N ILE A 257 -16.49 -9.38 6.68
CA ILE A 257 -15.11 -9.78 6.46
C ILE A 257 -15.07 -10.80 5.34
N SER A 258 -14.15 -10.60 4.39
CA SER A 258 -13.96 -11.48 3.26
C SER A 258 -12.59 -12.16 3.33
N LEU A 259 -12.56 -13.48 3.24
CA LEU A 259 -11.34 -14.28 3.22
C LEU A 259 -11.16 -14.83 1.80
N ILE A 260 -9.98 -14.68 1.21
CA ILE A 260 -9.64 -15.34 -0.06
C ILE A 260 -8.79 -16.57 0.25
N SER A 261 -9.24 -17.73 -0.23
CA SER A 261 -8.52 -18.99 -0.13
C SER A 261 -8.27 -19.58 -1.51
N PHE A 262 -7.06 -20.07 -1.78
CA PHE A 262 -6.73 -20.81 -3.00
C PHE A 262 -6.71 -22.30 -2.71
N PHE A 263 -7.85 -22.98 -2.84
CA PHE A 263 -7.86 -24.43 -2.87
C PHE A 263 -8.97 -24.97 -3.77
N THR A 264 -8.67 -26.14 -4.34
CA THR A 264 -9.44 -27.00 -5.25
C THR A 264 -10.48 -26.30 -6.12
N PRO A 265 -10.30 -26.20 -7.45
CA PRO A 265 -11.38 -25.76 -8.34
C PRO A 265 -12.65 -26.54 -8.01
N ASN A 266 -13.75 -25.81 -7.77
CA ASN A 266 -15.04 -26.34 -7.33
C ASN A 266 -14.99 -27.03 -5.96
N PRO A 267 -14.69 -26.29 -4.87
CA PRO A 267 -14.78 -26.87 -3.54
C PRO A 267 -16.24 -27.22 -3.23
N ASP A 268 -16.45 -28.37 -2.59
CA ASP A 268 -17.77 -28.75 -2.07
C ASP A 268 -18.18 -27.72 -1.00
N PRO A 269 -19.27 -26.95 -1.22
CA PRO A 269 -19.68 -25.90 -0.32
C PRO A 269 -19.99 -26.39 1.09
N ILE A 270 -20.54 -27.60 1.22
CA ILE A 270 -20.92 -28.16 2.52
C ILE A 270 -19.66 -28.57 3.28
N GLN A 271 -18.69 -29.18 2.60
CA GLN A 271 -17.43 -29.57 3.23
C GLN A 271 -16.63 -28.35 3.70
N GLU A 272 -16.53 -27.30 2.87
CA GLU A 272 -15.86 -26.07 3.26
C GLU A 272 -16.62 -25.33 4.36
N TYR A 273 -17.95 -25.30 4.30
CA TYR A 273 -18.75 -24.75 5.40
C TYR A 273 -18.48 -25.50 6.71
N ASP A 274 -18.56 -26.83 6.70
CA ASP A 274 -18.37 -27.66 7.88
C ASP A 274 -16.98 -27.48 8.49
N LYS A 275 -15.95 -27.35 7.66
CA LYS A 275 -14.57 -27.11 8.08
C LYS A 275 -14.43 -25.88 8.98
N TYR A 276 -15.22 -24.84 8.75
CA TYR A 276 -15.10 -23.55 9.45
C TYR A 276 -16.24 -23.28 10.45
N PHE A 277 -17.42 -23.87 10.26
CA PHE A 277 -18.64 -23.51 10.97
C PHE A 277 -19.37 -24.67 11.64
N LYS A 278 -19.00 -25.94 11.40
CA LYS A 278 -19.72 -27.11 11.95
C LYS A 278 -19.89 -27.06 13.47
N ASN A 279 -18.89 -26.53 14.18
CA ASN A 279 -18.90 -26.44 15.64
C ASN A 279 -19.51 -25.13 16.17
N ASN A 280 -20.05 -24.26 15.29
CA ASN A 280 -20.60 -22.96 15.66
C ASN A 280 -22.01 -22.78 15.08
N ILE A 281 -23.00 -23.28 15.82
CA ILE A 281 -24.42 -23.29 15.46
C ILE A 281 -25.02 -21.90 15.16
N ASN A 282 -24.35 -20.82 15.55
CA ASN A 282 -24.84 -19.47 15.35
C ASN A 282 -24.63 -18.98 13.91
N TYR A 283 -23.67 -19.55 13.20
CA TYR A 283 -23.49 -19.26 11.78
C TYR A 283 -24.32 -20.24 10.98
N LEU A 284 -24.95 -19.73 9.93
CA LEU A 284 -25.72 -20.47 8.95
C LEU A 284 -25.13 -20.19 7.57
N LEU A 285 -25.07 -21.22 6.73
CA LEU A 285 -24.75 -21.05 5.32
C LEU A 285 -25.85 -20.22 4.66
N GLU A 286 -25.51 -19.02 4.21
CA GLU A 286 -26.46 -18.10 3.59
C GLU A 286 -26.49 -18.26 2.07
N SER A 287 -25.32 -18.32 1.46
CA SER A 287 -25.23 -18.48 0.01
C SER A 287 -23.93 -19.17 -0.40
N TYR A 288 -24.02 -19.87 -1.52
CA TYR A 288 -22.87 -20.33 -2.28
C TYR A 288 -23.12 -20.05 -3.75
N TYR A 289 -22.22 -19.32 -4.40
CA TYR A 289 -22.35 -18.98 -5.81
C TYR A 289 -20.99 -18.97 -6.49
N GLY A 290 -20.95 -19.48 -7.73
CA GLY A 290 -19.76 -19.53 -8.57
C GLY A 290 -19.87 -18.62 -9.77
N PHE A 291 -18.73 -18.12 -10.22
CA PHE A 291 -18.53 -17.48 -11.52
C PHE A 291 -17.60 -18.38 -12.32
N PRO A 292 -18.12 -19.38 -13.07
CA PRO A 292 -17.31 -20.37 -13.78
C PRO A 292 -16.30 -19.73 -14.73
N GLN A 293 -16.68 -18.65 -15.39
CA GLN A 293 -15.83 -17.90 -16.32
C GLN A 293 -14.57 -17.31 -15.66
N ASN A 294 -14.66 -17.00 -14.37
CA ASN A 294 -13.57 -16.42 -13.59
C ASN A 294 -12.86 -17.45 -12.71
N GLU A 295 -13.36 -18.69 -12.67
CA GLU A 295 -12.93 -19.74 -11.75
C GLU A 295 -12.96 -19.27 -10.28
N ILE A 296 -13.99 -18.48 -9.91
CA ILE A 296 -14.19 -17.95 -8.56
C ILE A 296 -15.49 -18.51 -7.99
N SER A 297 -15.47 -19.04 -6.77
CA SER A 297 -16.66 -19.38 -6.00
C SER A 297 -16.69 -18.62 -4.69
N PHE A 298 -17.87 -18.31 -4.19
CA PHE A 298 -18.08 -17.63 -2.93
C PHE A 298 -18.91 -18.50 -1.99
N LEU A 299 -18.51 -18.56 -0.72
CA LEU A 299 -19.30 -19.13 0.37
C LEU A 299 -19.53 -18.04 1.40
N VAL A 300 -20.78 -17.74 1.71
CA VAL A 300 -21.14 -16.73 2.70
C VAL A 300 -21.81 -17.41 3.87
N ALA A 301 -21.21 -17.29 5.04
CA ALA A 301 -21.80 -17.70 6.30
C ALA A 301 -22.24 -16.46 7.08
N SER A 302 -23.40 -16.55 7.72
CA SER A 302 -23.97 -15.43 8.46
C SER A 302 -24.44 -15.84 9.84
N SER A 303 -24.35 -14.93 10.79
CA SER A 303 -24.96 -15.09 12.12
C SER A 303 -25.77 -13.86 12.48
N LEU A 304 -26.77 -14.03 13.36
CA LEU A 304 -27.49 -12.91 13.94
C LEU A 304 -26.89 -12.59 15.31
N CYS A 305 -26.60 -11.31 15.52
CA CYS A 305 -26.19 -10.82 16.82
C CYS A 305 -27.32 -10.99 17.83
N SER A 306 -27.05 -11.70 18.92
CA SER A 306 -28.02 -11.90 20.00
C SER A 306 -28.43 -10.61 20.72
N HIS A 307 -27.64 -9.54 20.61
CA HIS A 307 -27.90 -8.27 21.31
C HIS A 307 -28.70 -7.28 20.48
N CYS A 308 -28.42 -7.15 19.18
CA CYS A 308 -29.06 -6.14 18.34
C CYS A 308 -29.69 -6.67 17.06
N ASN A 309 -29.71 -8.00 16.85
CA ASN A 309 -30.26 -8.68 15.68
C ASN A 309 -29.66 -8.24 14.33
N LYS A 310 -28.53 -7.52 14.34
CA LYS A 310 -27.77 -7.24 13.12
C LYS A 310 -27.08 -8.51 12.63
N LYS A 311 -26.93 -8.59 11.32
CA LYS A 311 -26.31 -9.72 10.63
C LYS A 311 -24.81 -9.53 10.54
N ASP A 312 -24.08 -10.54 10.98
CA ASP A 312 -22.63 -10.67 10.82
C ASP A 312 -22.34 -11.57 9.63
N LEU A 313 -21.48 -11.12 8.72
CA LEU A 313 -21.12 -11.87 7.51
C LEU A 313 -19.63 -12.23 7.49
N ILE A 314 -19.36 -13.50 7.21
CA ILE A 314 -18.03 -13.99 6.84
C ILE A 314 -18.15 -14.59 5.45
N SER A 315 -17.47 -14.00 4.48
CA SER A 315 -17.45 -14.47 3.09
C SER A 315 -16.11 -15.13 2.80
N PHE A 316 -16.13 -16.27 2.11
CA PHE A 316 -14.96 -16.91 1.54
C PHE A 316 -15.04 -16.81 0.04
N ALA A 317 -13.94 -16.42 -0.59
CA ALA A 317 -13.77 -16.50 -2.02
C ALA A 317 -12.72 -17.56 -2.33
N PHE A 318 -13.12 -18.56 -3.11
CA PHE A 318 -12.28 -19.63 -3.62
C PHE A 318 -11.91 -19.30 -5.05
N ILE A 319 -10.61 -19.19 -5.34
CA ILE A 319 -10.12 -18.79 -6.66
C ILE A 319 -9.22 -19.92 -7.19
N ALA A 320 -9.53 -20.47 -8.36
CA ALA A 320 -8.77 -21.61 -8.89
C ALA A 320 -7.42 -21.23 -9.50
N LYS A 321 -7.29 -20.00 -10.03
CA LYS A 321 -6.04 -19.45 -10.57
C LYS A 321 -5.81 -18.05 -10.04
N TYR A 322 -4.63 -17.81 -9.47
CA TYR A 322 -4.20 -16.46 -9.09
C TYR A 322 -3.99 -15.62 -10.36
N ARG A 323 -5.05 -14.96 -10.83
CA ARG A 323 -4.94 -13.81 -11.73
C ARG A 323 -5.10 -12.57 -10.85
N SER A 324 -4.02 -12.14 -10.19
CA SER A 324 -3.92 -10.93 -9.36
C SER A 324 -5.29 -10.35 -9.00
N ALA A 325 -6.00 -10.98 -8.05
CA ALA A 325 -7.39 -10.61 -7.75
C ALA A 325 -7.53 -9.15 -7.30
N CYS A 326 -6.42 -8.53 -6.89
CA CYS A 326 -6.25 -7.09 -6.81
C CYS A 326 -5.90 -6.48 -8.19
N ARG A 327 -6.82 -6.58 -9.16
CA ARG A 327 -6.59 -6.07 -10.53
C ARG A 327 -6.44 -4.54 -10.57
N ASP A 328 -6.96 -3.84 -9.58
CA ASP A 328 -6.90 -2.37 -9.53
C ASP A 328 -5.47 -1.83 -9.45
N CYS A 329 -4.53 -2.58 -8.86
CA CYS A 329 -3.12 -2.20 -8.85
C CYS A 329 -2.36 -2.64 -10.13
N THR A 330 -2.73 -3.78 -10.72
CA THR A 330 -2.01 -4.34 -11.87
C THR A 330 -2.39 -3.70 -13.21
N TYR A 331 -3.61 -3.17 -13.37
CA TYR A 331 -3.99 -2.48 -14.60
C TYR A 331 -3.21 -1.18 -14.81
N HIS A 332 -2.84 -0.45 -13.75
CA HIS A 332 -2.03 0.75 -13.90
C HIS A 332 -0.57 0.43 -14.24
N VAL A 333 0.03 -0.58 -13.61
CA VAL A 333 1.43 -0.98 -13.91
C VAL A 333 1.55 -1.59 -15.31
N ASN A 334 0.68 -2.53 -15.69
CA ASN A 334 0.74 -3.14 -17.02
C ASN A 334 0.40 -2.13 -18.13
N SER A 335 -0.43 -1.11 -17.87
CA SER A 335 -0.65 -0.02 -18.84
C SER A 335 0.56 0.92 -19.02
N MET A 336 1.54 0.85 -18.11
CA MET A 336 2.81 1.56 -18.19
C MET A 336 3.96 0.67 -18.71
N GLU A 337 3.77 -0.64 -18.78
CA GLU A 337 4.75 -1.64 -19.24
C GLU A 337 4.52 -2.14 -20.68
N VAL A 338 3.56 -1.58 -21.44
CA VAL A 338 3.44 -1.83 -22.89
C VAL A 338 4.30 -0.83 -23.68
N ASP A 339 5.58 -1.16 -23.81
CA ASP A 339 6.44 -1.10 -25.02
C ASP A 339 7.93 -1.09 -24.62
#